data_AF-A0A971EF09-F1
#
_entry.id   AF-A0A971EF09-F1
#
_cell.length_a   1.000
_cell.length_b   1.000
_cell.length_c   1.000
_cell.angle_alpha   90.00
_cell.angle_beta   90.00
_cell.angle_gamma   90.00
#
_symmetry.space_group_name_H-M   'P 1'
#
loop_
_entity.id
_entity.type
_entity.pdbx_description
1 polymer ?
#
loop_
_entity_poly.entity_id
_entity_poly.type
_entity_poly.pdbx_seq_one_letter_code
_entity_poly.pdbx_strand_id
1 'polypeptide(L)'
;MIIVSLIINTIIMFLVLNLGYIRKKRQDPNYPDKPFSHLVLFPLALGIVFTLIVDGFKGVIIYQLALFAAAALLLYWIFYVLIPRK
;
A
#
# COMPACT_ATOMS: atom_id res chain seq x y z
N MET A 1 -0.77 -12.53 6.89
CA MET A 1 -0.85 -11.05 6.86
C MET A 1 -1.26 -10.51 5.49
N ILE A 2 -0.75 -11.07 4.37
CA ILE A 2 -1.12 -10.67 3.00
C ILE A 2 -2.63 -10.76 2.75
N ILE A 3 -3.29 -11.87 3.12
CA ILE A 3 -4.75 -12.04 2.90
C ILE A 3 -5.56 -10.97 3.65
N VAL A 4 -5.18 -10.68 4.90
CA VAL A 4 -5.84 -9.63 5.71
C VAL A 4 -5.61 -8.25 5.07
N SER A 5 -4.39 -7.96 4.64
CA SER A 5 -4.06 -6.70 3.94
C SER A 5 -4.85 -6.57 2.64
N LEU A 6 -4.99 -7.66 1.88
CA LEU A 6 -5.77 -7.71 0.66
C LEU A 6 -7.25 -7.42 0.91
N ILE A 7 -7.84 -8.04 1.93
CA ILE A 7 -9.25 -7.80 2.31
C ILE A 7 -9.45 -6.33 2.69
N ILE A 8 -8.59 -5.78 3.55
CA ILE A 8 -8.67 -4.38 3.99
C ILE A 8 -8.52 -3.43 2.80
N ASN A 9 -7.48 -3.61 1.98
CA ASN A 9 -7.22 -2.77 0.81
C ASN A 9 -8.37 -2.83 -0.21
N THR A 10 -8.93 -4.02 -0.43
CA THR A 10 -10.08 -4.21 -1.33
C THR A 10 -11.33 -3.52 -0.80
N ILE A 11 -11.63 -3.64 0.50
CA ILE A 11 -12.77 -2.95 1.13
C ILE A 11 -12.61 -1.44 0.99
N ILE A 12 -11.41 -0.90 1.26
CA ILE A 12 -11.13 0.53 1.13
C ILE A 12 -11.33 0.97 -0.32
N MET A 13 -10.72 0.29 -1.29
CA MET A 13 -10.87 0.62 -2.71
C MET A 13 -12.33 0.53 -3.15
N PHE A 14 -13.05 -0.50 -2.72
CA PHE A 14 -14.47 -0.68 -3.03
C PHE A 14 -15.30 0.49 -2.49
N LEU A 15 -15.09 0.89 -1.23
CA LEU A 15 -15.80 2.01 -0.62
C LEU A 15 -15.48 3.32 -1.34
N VAL A 16 -14.20 3.64 -1.54
CA VAL A 16 -13.77 4.89 -2.18
C VAL A 16 -14.34 5.01 -3.60
N LEU A 17 -14.28 3.94 -4.40
CA LEU A 17 -14.70 3.96 -5.80
C LEU A 17 -16.23 3.89 -5.97
N ASN A 18 -16.95 3.29 -5.03
CA ASN A 18 -18.40 3.13 -5.11
C ASN A 18 -19.20 4.08 -4.23
N LEU A 19 -18.57 4.85 -3.33
CA LEU A 19 -19.27 5.78 -2.43
C LEU A 19 -20.16 6.77 -3.20
N GLY A 20 -19.62 7.34 -4.28
CA GLY A 20 -20.34 8.31 -5.12
C GLY A 20 -21.54 7.69 -5.83
N TYR A 21 -21.41 6.43 -6.28
CA TYR A 21 -22.51 5.69 -6.89
C TYR A 21 -23.61 5.35 -5.87
N ILE A 22 -23.23 4.84 -4.71
CA ILE A 22 -24.16 4.51 -3.63
C ILE A 22 -24.93 5.75 -3.16
N ARG A 23 -24.25 6.89 -3.04
CA ARG A 23 -24.87 8.17 -2.67
C ARG A 23 -25.90 8.63 -3.70
N LYS A 24 -25.57 8.57 -5.00
CA LYS A 24 -26.48 8.97 -6.08
C LYS A 24 -27.68 8.04 -6.20
N LYS A 25 -27.46 6.72 -6.09
CA LYS A 25 -28.54 5.72 -6.10
C LYS A 25 -29.47 5.81 -4.88
N ARG A 26 -28.98 6.32 -3.74
CA ARG A 26 -29.83 6.66 -2.58
C ARG A 26 -30.67 7.93 -2.80
N GLN A 27 -30.19 8.87 -3.59
CA GLN A 27 -30.87 10.15 -3.82
C GLN A 27 -31.86 10.08 -4.99
N ASP A 28 -31.58 9.24 -5.98
CA ASP A 28 -32.43 8.98 -7.13
C ASP A 28 -32.67 7.47 -7.28
N PRO A 29 -33.89 6.98 -7.01
CA PRO A 29 -34.25 5.58 -7.19
C PRO A 29 -34.14 5.09 -8.65
N ASN A 30 -34.19 5.98 -9.63
CA ASN A 30 -34.05 5.67 -11.06
C ASN A 30 -32.59 5.76 -11.56
N TYR A 31 -31.62 5.93 -10.66
CA TYR A 31 -30.22 6.02 -11.04
C TYR A 31 -29.76 4.72 -11.77
N PRO A 32 -29.11 4.83 -12.94
CA PRO A 32 -28.79 3.67 -13.78
C PRO A 32 -27.84 2.71 -13.07
N ASP A 33 -28.10 1.41 -13.26
CA ASP A 33 -27.28 0.36 -12.66
C ASP A 33 -25.88 0.30 -13.26
N LYS A 34 -24.87 0.32 -12.38
CA LYS A 34 -23.49 0.08 -12.80
C LYS A 34 -23.29 -1.42 -13.11
N PRO A 35 -22.47 -1.75 -14.14
CA PRO A 35 -22.09 -3.13 -14.39
C PRO A 35 -21.30 -3.72 -13.21
N PHE A 36 -21.52 -4.99 -12.91
CA PHE A 36 -20.84 -5.71 -11.81
C PHE A 36 -19.30 -5.64 -11.92
N SER A 37 -18.76 -5.66 -13.14
CA SER A 37 -17.33 -5.52 -13.40
C SER A 37 -16.75 -4.20 -12.86
N HIS A 38 -17.47 -3.09 -13.02
CA HIS A 38 -17.04 -1.79 -12.53
C HIS A 38 -17.28 -1.61 -11.04
N LEU A 39 -18.33 -2.24 -10.50
CA LEU A 39 -18.70 -2.15 -9.09
C LEU A 39 -17.79 -2.98 -8.19
N VAL A 40 -17.53 -4.24 -8.55
CA VAL A 40 -16.86 -5.21 -7.68
C VAL A 40 -15.53 -5.66 -8.24
N LEU A 41 -15.47 -6.01 -9.53
CA LEU A 41 -14.26 -6.60 -10.12
C LEU A 41 -13.11 -5.59 -10.21
N PHE A 42 -13.41 -4.33 -10.55
CA PHE A 42 -12.41 -3.28 -10.67
C PHE A 42 -11.76 -2.91 -9.31
N PRO A 43 -12.50 -2.62 -8.23
CA PRO A 43 -11.90 -2.39 -6.92
C PRO A 43 -11.12 -3.60 -6.38
N LEU A 44 -11.59 -4.82 -6.65
CA LEU A 44 -10.89 -6.05 -6.28
C LEU A 44 -9.55 -6.18 -7.01
N ALA A 45 -9.54 -6.01 -8.33
CA ALA A 45 -8.30 -6.04 -9.11
C ALA A 45 -7.30 -4.96 -8.64
N LEU A 46 -7.81 -3.75 -8.36
CA LEU A 46 -6.99 -2.66 -7.83
C LEU A 46 -6.44 -2.97 -6.44
N GLY A 47 -7.24 -3.56 -5.55
CA GLY A 47 -6.82 -4.02 -4.22
C GLY A 47 -5.73 -5.09 -4.30
N ILE A 48 -5.83 -6.03 -5.24
CA ILE A 48 -4.81 -7.06 -5.50
C ILE A 48 -3.51 -6.40 -5.95
N VAL A 49 -3.55 -5.58 -7.00
CA VAL A 49 -2.36 -4.90 -7.54
C VAL A 49 -1.70 -4.03 -6.48
N PHE A 50 -2.49 -3.24 -5.75
CA PHE A 50 -1.98 -2.39 -4.67
C PHE A 50 -1.31 -3.20 -3.55
N THR A 51 -1.91 -4.32 -3.13
CA THR A 51 -1.34 -5.17 -2.08
C THR A 51 -0.03 -5.81 -2.54
N LEU A 52 0.03 -6.31 -3.79
CA LEU A 52 1.26 -6.87 -4.36
C LEU A 52 2.38 -5.83 -4.46
N ILE A 53 2.05 -4.63 -4.93
CA ILE A 53 2.99 -3.50 -4.99
C ILE A 53 3.47 -3.19 -3.57
N VAL A 54 2.57 -2.84 -2.65
CA VAL A 54 2.93 -2.37 -1.31
C VAL A 54 3.69 -3.44 -0.52
N ASP A 55 3.28 -4.69 -0.56
CA ASP A 55 4.00 -5.75 0.15
C ASP A 55 5.35 -6.08 -0.51
N GLY A 56 5.46 -5.98 -1.84
CA GLY A 56 6.74 -6.04 -2.54
C GLY A 56 7.68 -4.90 -2.16
N PHE A 57 7.16 -3.67 -2.12
CA PHE A 57 7.93 -2.47 -1.76
C PHE A 57 8.28 -2.40 -0.27
N LYS A 58 7.43 -2.88 0.64
CA LYS A 58 7.74 -2.96 2.08
C LYS A 58 9.02 -3.75 2.32
N GLY A 59 9.20 -4.87 1.62
CA GLY A 59 10.44 -5.65 1.67
C GLY A 59 11.64 -4.78 1.26
N VAL A 60 11.56 -4.13 0.10
CA VAL A 60 12.63 -3.27 -0.42
C VAL A 60 12.99 -2.13 0.54
N ILE A 61 12.01 -1.45 1.11
CA ILE A 61 12.23 -0.34 2.06
C ILE A 61 12.92 -0.83 3.33
N ILE A 62 12.51 -1.99 3.87
CA ILE A 62 13.13 -2.57 5.06
C ILE A 62 14.60 -2.96 4.77
N TYR A 63 14.87 -3.59 3.63
CA TYR A 63 16.24 -3.92 3.22
C TYR A 63 17.12 -2.66 3.05
N GLN A 64 16.58 -1.60 2.45
CA GLN A 64 17.29 -0.34 2.29
C GLN A 64 17.62 0.32 3.63
N LEU A 65 16.67 0.35 4.58
CA LEU A 65 16.91 0.89 5.93
C LEU A 65 17.96 0.07 6.69
N ALA A 66 17.93 -1.26 6.58
CA ALA A 66 18.94 -2.12 7.21
C ALA A 66 20.34 -1.87 6.63
N LEU A 67 20.47 -1.78 5.31
CA LEU A 67 21.74 -1.45 4.64
C LEU A 67 22.24 -0.05 5.04
N PHE A 68 21.35 0.92 5.13
CA PHE A 68 21.68 2.27 5.58
C PHE A 68 22.21 2.26 7.03
N ALA A 69 21.55 1.55 7.94
CA ALA A 69 22.00 1.42 9.33
C ALA A 69 23.37 0.74 9.43
N ALA A 70 23.59 -0.33 8.66
CA ALA A 70 24.89 -1.01 8.59
C ALA A 70 26.00 -0.08 8.08
N ALA A 71 25.72 0.69 7.01
CA ALA A 71 26.66 1.67 6.47
C ALA A 71 26.96 2.78 7.50
N ALA A 72 25.95 3.29 8.20
CA ALA A 72 26.13 4.30 9.26
C ALA A 72 27.01 3.78 10.41
N LEU A 73 26.80 2.53 10.84
CA LEU A 73 27.63 1.89 11.86
C LEU A 73 29.09 1.71 11.40
N LEU A 74 29.30 1.27 10.16
CA LEU A 74 30.63 1.15 9.59
C LEU A 74 31.35 2.51 9.53
N LEU A 75 30.65 3.55 9.08
CA LEU A 75 31.21 4.91 9.04
C LEU A 75 31.53 5.41 10.45
N TYR A 76 30.65 5.21 11.43
CA TYR A 76 30.93 5.54 12.83
C TYR A 76 32.20 4.84 13.31
N TRP A 77 32.32 3.53 13.07
CA TRP A 77 33.47 2.76 13.50
C TRP A 77 34.78 3.26 12.87
N ILE A 78 34.74 3.56 11.56
CA ILE A 78 35.91 4.12 10.85
C ILE A 78 36.29 5.48 11.43
N PHE A 79 35.35 6.42 11.50
CA PHE A 79 35.66 7.82 11.83
C PHE A 79 35.83 8.11 13.32
N TYR A 80 35.19 7.35 14.20
CA TYR A 80 35.19 7.62 15.64
C TYR A 80 35.99 6.62 16.45
N VAL A 81 36.20 5.39 15.96
CA VAL A 81 36.93 4.36 16.71
C VAL A 81 38.30 4.07 16.10
N LEU A 82 38.38 3.93 14.77
CA LEU A 82 39.61 3.55 14.08
C LEU A 82 40.52 4.73 13.75
N ILE A 83 39.96 5.92 13.50
CA ILE A 83 40.76 7.13 13.25
C ILE A 83 41.08 7.78 14.62
N PRO A 84 42.34 7.69 15.10
CA PRO A 84 42.72 8.40 16.32
C PRO A 84 42.58 9.90 16.09
N ARG A 85 41.82 10.56 16.97
CA ARG A 85 41.72 12.03 17.01
C ARG A 85 43.11 12.57 17.31
N LYS A 86 43.77 13.14 16.30
CA LYS A 86 44.93 14.02 16.49
C LYS A 86 44.47 15.39 16.96
#